data_AF-A0A352KE11-F1
#
_entry.id   AF-A0A352KE11-F1
#
_cell.length_a   1.000
_cell.length_b   1.000
_cell.length_c   1.000
_cell.angle_alpha   90.00
_cell.angle_beta   90.00
_cell.angle_gamma   90.00
#
_symmetry.space_group_name_H-M   'P 1'
#
loop_
_entity.id
_entity.type
_entity.pdbx_description
1 polymer ?
#
loop_
_entity_poly.entity_id
_entity_poly.type
_entity_poly.pdbx_seq_one_letter_code
_entity_poly.pdbx_strand_id
1 'polypeptide(L)'
;MMTATTFCALPNRGVLKLTGPDARDFLQGIISNDIDHLAADAALYAALLTPQGKFLFDFFLVETSDGLLLDGERDRLAELEKRL
;
A
#
# COMPACT_ATOMS: atom_id res chain seq x y z
N MET A 1 -10.49 7.80 -31.07
CA MET A 1 -9.20 7.10 -31.34
C MET A 1 -9.11 5.97 -30.32
N MET A 2 -9.21 4.71 -30.74
CA MET A 2 -9.10 3.57 -29.81
C MET A 2 -7.63 3.31 -29.53
N THR A 3 -7.18 3.58 -28.31
CA THR A 3 -5.82 3.23 -27.87
C THR A 3 -5.74 1.72 -27.65
N ALA A 4 -4.77 1.07 -28.29
CA ALA A 4 -4.49 -0.34 -28.05
C ALA A 4 -3.99 -0.53 -26.61
N THR A 5 -4.50 -1.57 -25.92
CA THR A 5 -4.02 -1.95 -24.58
C THR A 5 -2.57 -2.40 -24.67
N THR A 6 -1.69 -1.76 -23.92
CA THR A 6 -0.28 -2.12 -23.80
C THR A 6 0.04 -2.49 -22.36
N PHE A 7 1.01 -3.40 -22.20
CA PHE A 7 1.49 -3.83 -20.89
C PHE A 7 2.92 -3.31 -20.69
N CYS A 8 3.22 -2.84 -19.48
CA CYS A 8 4.55 -2.37 -19.10
C CYS A 8 4.94 -3.01 -17.76
N ALA A 9 6.13 -3.60 -17.71
CA ALA A 9 6.68 -4.08 -16.45
C ALA A 9 7.11 -2.89 -15.58
N LEU A 10 6.82 -2.94 -14.28
CA LEU A 10 7.22 -1.94 -13.30
C LEU A 10 8.29 -2.52 -12.36
N PRO A 11 9.55 -2.68 -12.82
CA PRO A 11 10.59 -3.35 -12.02
C PRO A 11 10.90 -2.61 -10.72
N ASN A 12 10.68 -1.30 -10.66
CA ASN A 12 10.95 -0.48 -9.48
C ASN A 12 9.85 -0.58 -8.41
N ARG A 13 8.76 -1.33 -8.68
CA ARG A 13 7.70 -1.60 -7.71
C ARG A 13 7.81 -3.01 -7.15
N GLY A 14 7.35 -3.19 -5.93
CA GLY A 14 7.21 -4.50 -5.31
C GLY A 14 6.10 -4.47 -4.27
N VAL A 15 5.80 -5.64 -3.72
CA VAL A 15 4.62 -5.86 -2.88
C VAL A 15 5.02 -6.47 -1.54
N LEU A 16 4.53 -5.89 -0.44
CA LEU A 16 4.49 -6.53 0.88
C LEU A 16 3.09 -7.06 1.15
N LYS A 17 3.00 -8.19 1.87
CA LYS A 17 1.72 -8.77 2.30
C LYS A 17 1.58 -8.63 3.81
N LEU A 18 0.52 -7.97 4.26
CA LEU A 18 0.15 -7.85 5.66
C LEU A 18 -1.04 -8.77 5.95
N THR A 19 -0.89 -9.63 6.95
CA THR A 19 -1.91 -10.63 7.35
C THR A 19 -2.15 -10.56 8.84
N GLY A 20 -3.36 -10.94 9.26
CA GLY A 20 -3.76 -10.96 10.66
C GLY A 20 -5.14 -10.34 10.83
N PRO A 21 -5.89 -10.74 11.87
CA PRO A 21 -7.25 -10.23 12.10
C PRO A 21 -7.26 -8.71 12.31
N ASP A 22 -6.17 -8.15 12.85
CA ASP A 22 -6.08 -6.74 13.23
C ASP A 22 -5.38 -5.87 12.17
N ALA A 23 -5.16 -6.37 10.95
CA ALA A 23 -4.37 -5.69 9.93
C ALA A 23 -4.95 -4.31 9.54
N ARG A 24 -6.28 -4.20 9.45
CA ARG A 24 -6.98 -2.93 9.13
C ARG A 24 -6.82 -1.93 10.29
N ASP A 25 -7.13 -2.37 11.51
CA ASP A 25 -7.03 -1.53 12.72
C ASP A 25 -5.60 -1.03 12.95
N PHE A 26 -4.62 -1.91 12.74
CA PHE A 26 -3.21 -1.57 12.80
C PHE A 26 -2.84 -0.45 11.82
N LEU A 27 -3.29 -0.54 10.56
CA LEU A 27 -2.99 0.47 9.55
C LEU A 27 -3.71 1.81 9.78
N GLN A 28 -4.95 1.78 10.25
CA GLN A 28 -5.79 2.99 10.44
C GLN A 28 -5.11 4.07 11.29
N GLY A 29 -4.28 3.67 12.25
CA GLY A 29 -3.58 4.60 13.15
C GLY A 29 -2.25 5.15 12.62
N ILE A 30 -1.73 4.64 11.51
CA ILE A 30 -0.36 4.94 11.05
C ILE A 30 -0.27 5.42 9.60
N ILE A 31 -1.31 5.19 8.78
CA ILE A 31 -1.33 5.66 7.40
C ILE A 31 -2.08 7.00 7.26
N SER A 32 -1.83 7.71 6.17
CA SER A 32 -2.40 9.04 5.90
C SER A 32 -3.83 9.02 5.36
N ASN A 33 -4.45 7.85 5.20
CA ASN A 33 -5.76 7.68 4.59
C ASN A 33 -6.64 6.77 5.45
N ASP A 34 -7.95 6.85 5.28
CA ASP A 34 -8.91 6.03 6.00
C ASP A 34 -9.01 4.63 5.36
N ILE A 35 -8.64 3.59 6.10
CA ILE A 35 -8.67 2.19 5.66
C ILE A 35 -10.09 1.72 5.32
N ASP A 36 -11.11 2.37 5.87
CA ASP A 36 -12.51 2.02 5.58
C ASP A 36 -12.93 2.42 4.16
N HIS A 37 -12.13 3.26 3.48
CA HIS A 37 -12.30 3.52 2.05
C HIS A 37 -11.71 2.43 1.15
N LEU A 38 -10.98 1.45 1.69
CA LEU A 38 -10.47 0.32 0.92
C LEU A 38 -11.59 -0.68 0.62
N ALA A 39 -11.87 -0.88 -0.66
CA ALA A 39 -12.89 -1.79 -1.17
C ALA A 39 -12.29 -2.89 -2.05
N ALA A 40 -13.03 -3.99 -2.22
CA ALA A 40 -12.57 -5.16 -2.97
C ALA A 40 -12.26 -4.87 -4.46
N ASP A 41 -12.84 -3.82 -5.02
CA ASP A 41 -12.70 -3.41 -6.42
C ASP A 41 -11.85 -2.15 -6.62
N ALA A 42 -11.22 -1.64 -5.55
CA ALA A 42 -10.44 -0.40 -5.59
C ALA A 42 -9.14 -0.50 -4.80
N ALA A 43 -8.08 0.10 -5.33
CA ALA A 43 -6.86 0.33 -4.58
C ALA A 43 -6.96 1.65 -3.80
N LEU A 44 -6.41 1.68 -2.58
CA LEU A 44 -6.33 2.88 -1.75
C LEU A 44 -4.89 3.41 -1.73
N TYR A 45 -4.68 4.64 -2.18
CA TYR A 45 -3.38 5.29 -2.03
C TYR A 45 -3.22 5.81 -0.59
N ALA A 46 -2.09 5.51 0.05
CA ALA A 46 -1.79 5.99 1.38
C ALA A 46 -0.28 6.23 1.56
N ALA A 47 0.06 7.05 2.55
CA ALA A 47 1.43 7.28 2.97
C ALA A 47 1.64 6.93 4.44
N LEU A 48 2.84 6.46 4.78
CA LEU A 48 3.34 6.40 6.14
C LEU A 48 4.15 7.68 6.41
N LEU A 49 3.81 8.38 7.48
CA LEU A 49 4.43 9.66 7.84
C LEU A 49 5.18 9.56 9.17
N THR A 50 6.08 10.50 9.43
CA THR A 50 6.58 10.71 10.79
C THR A 50 5.48 11.26 11.68
N PRO A 51 5.62 11.20 13.02
CA PRO A 51 4.69 11.86 13.94
C PRO A 51 4.57 13.38 13.74
N GLN A 52 5.55 14.02 13.08
CA GLN A 52 5.52 15.44 12.72
C GLN A 52 4.91 15.70 11.33
N GLY A 53 4.33 14.67 10.70
CA GLY A 53 3.71 14.77 9.37
C GLY A 53 4.69 14.81 8.20
N LYS A 54 5.96 14.41 8.39
CA LYS A 54 6.92 14.34 7.28
C LYS A 54 6.76 13.04 6.51
N PHE A 55 6.88 13.10 5.19
CA PHE A 55 6.83 11.93 4.33
C PHE A 55 7.91 10.90 4.67
N LEU A 56 7.51 9.62 4.77
CA LEU A 56 8.45 8.48 4.80
C LEU A 56 8.24 7.59 3.57
N PHE A 57 7.04 7.04 3.38
CA PHE A 57 6.73 6.11 2.29
C PHE A 57 5.34 6.39 1.74
N ASP A 58 5.10 6.07 0.47
CA ASP A 58 3.78 5.90 -0.13
C ASP A 58 3.63 4.50 -0.73
N PHE A 59 2.39 4.04 -0.79
CA PHE A 59 2.04 2.75 -1.36
C PHE A 59 0.56 2.71 -1.73
N PHE A 60 0.21 1.79 -2.62
CA PHE A 60 -1.18 1.40 -2.83
C PHE A 60 -1.51 0.20 -1.96
N LEU A 61 -2.64 0.27 -1.27
CA LEU A 61 -3.26 -0.83 -0.56
C LEU A 61 -4.26 -1.51 -1.49
N VAL A 62 -4.22 -2.85 -1.52
CA VAL A 62 -5.19 -3.69 -2.22
C VAL A 62 -5.64 -4.78 -1.27
N GLU A 63 -6.95 -4.97 -1.15
CA GLU A 63 -7.51 -6.06 -0.36
C GLU A 63 -7.52 -7.37 -1.18
N THR A 64 -7.20 -8.47 -0.51
CA THR A 64 -7.25 -9.82 -1.07
C THR A 64 -7.96 -10.77 -0.11
N SER A 65 -8.29 -11.97 -0.56
CA SER A 65 -8.88 -13.01 0.31
C SER A 65 -8.02 -13.35 1.53
N ASP A 66 -6.71 -13.12 1.43
CA ASP A 66 -5.73 -13.60 2.40
C ASP A 66 -4.96 -12.45 3.06
N GLY A 67 -5.53 -11.22 3.08
CA GLY A 67 -4.94 -10.04 3.74
C GLY A 67 -4.78 -8.85 2.80
N LEU A 68 -3.93 -7.90 3.19
CA LEU A 68 -3.68 -6.64 2.49
C LEU A 68 -2.35 -6.69 1.74
N LEU A 69 -2.34 -6.20 0.51
CA LEU A 69 -1.13 -6.00 -0.29
C LEU A 69 -0.75 -4.52 -0.28
N LEU A 70 0.51 -4.24 0.03
CA LEU A 70 1.11 -2.90 -0.04
C LEU A 70 2.06 -2.86 -1.22
N ASP A 71 1.66 -2.19 -2.29
CA ASP A 71 2.46 -2.00 -3.51
C ASP A 71 3.20 -0.66 -3.45
N GLY A 72 4.53 -0.70 -3.38
CA GLY A 72 5.39 0.47 -3.16
C GLY A 72 6.75 0.36 -3.86
N GLU A 73 7.67 1.27 -3.53
CA GLU A 73 9.02 1.29 -4.09
C GLU A 73 9.83 0.05 -3.64
N ARG A 74 10.22 -0.79 -4.60
CA ARG A 74 10.86 -2.09 -4.38
C ARG A 74 12.04 -2.02 -3.43
N ASP A 75 12.93 -1.06 -3.67
CA ASP A 75 14.20 -0.94 -2.94
C ASP A 75 14.01 -0.44 -1.50
N ARG A 76 12.80 0.02 -1.16
CA ARG A 76 12.44 0.56 0.16
C ARG A 76 11.49 -0.36 0.95
N LEU A 77 11.02 -1.46 0.38
CA LEU A 77 10.09 -2.37 1.06
C LEU A 77 10.65 -2.95 2.34
N ALA A 78 11.93 -3.32 2.36
CA ALA A 78 12.58 -3.85 3.56
C ALA A 78 12.72 -2.79 4.67
N GLU A 79 12.73 -1.50 4.34
CA GLU A 79 12.69 -0.42 5.32
C GLU A 79 11.26 -0.15 5.79
N LEU A 80 10.29 -0.17 4.86
CA LEU A 80 8.86 -0.05 5.18
C LEU A 80 8.41 -1.16 6.13
N GLU A 81 8.80 -2.41 5.88
CA GLU A 81 8.51 -3.56 6.75
C GLU A 81 8.99 -3.34 8.20
N LYS A 82 10.13 -2.67 8.40
CA LYS A 82 10.67 -2.40 9.75
C LYS A 82 9.96 -1.23 10.45
N ARG A 83 9.15 -0.46 9.72
CA ARG A 83 8.49 0.76 10.19
C ARG A 83 7.00 0.55 10.48
N LEU A 84 6.42 -0.48 9.87
CA LEU A 84 5.14 -1.07 10.24
C LEU A 84 5.39 -1.94 11.49
#